data_AF-N1R5H0-F1
#
_entry.id   AF-N1R5H0-F1
#
_cell.length_a   1.000
_cell.length_b   1.000
_cell.length_c   1.000
_cell.angle_alpha   90.00
_cell.angle_beta   90.00
_cell.angle_gamma   90.00
#
_symmetry.space_group_name_H-M   'P 1'
#
loop_
_entity.id
_entity.type
_entity.pdbx_description
1 polymer ?
#
loop_
_entity_poly.entity_id
_entity_poly.type
_entity_poly.pdbx_seq_one_letter_code
_entity_poly.pdbx_strand_id
1 'polypeptide(L)'
;MSTKSSIALLRHLTVLSLVAPSLLVPSSAAVSFIYNGFQHAADLSLDGSASILRGGALQLTNDSNNLMGHAFFAGSVPMLVNKAVISFSTAFVSDIVTVGRSC
;
A
#
# COMPACT_ATOMS: atom_id res chain seq x y z
N MET A 1 -44.02 -29.66 16.27
CA MET A 1 -42.69 -29.12 15.90
C MET A 1 -41.75 -29.37 17.08
N SER A 2 -40.63 -30.05 16.83
CA SER A 2 -39.90 -30.85 17.83
C SER A 2 -38.87 -30.02 18.61
N THR A 3 -39.06 -29.87 19.92
CA THR A 3 -38.20 -29.15 20.88
C THR A 3 -36.72 -29.56 20.82
N LYS A 4 -36.44 -30.80 20.40
CA LYS A 4 -35.07 -31.31 20.20
C LYS A 4 -34.32 -30.58 19.08
N SER A 5 -35.03 -30.21 18.00
CA SER A 5 -34.47 -29.46 16.88
C SER A 5 -34.12 -28.02 17.28
N SER A 6 -34.97 -27.38 18.09
CA SER A 6 -34.74 -26.03 18.62
C SER A 6 -33.52 -25.96 19.54
N ILE A 7 -33.29 -26.97 20.38
CA ILE A 7 -32.11 -27.04 21.26
C ILE A 7 -30.83 -27.27 20.43
N ALA A 8 -30.88 -28.12 19.41
CA ALA A 8 -29.74 -28.35 18.52
C ALA A 8 -29.33 -27.05 17.79
N LEU A 9 -30.31 -26.30 17.31
CA LEU A 9 -30.10 -25.02 16.62
C LEU A 9 -29.50 -23.96 17.55
N LEU A 10 -30.03 -23.87 18.78
CA LEU A 10 -29.52 -22.93 19.80
C LEU A 10 -28.08 -23.24 20.20
N ARG A 11 -27.73 -24.53 20.31
CA ARG A 11 -26.35 -24.97 20.56
C ARG A 11 -25.41 -24.66 19.40
N HIS A 12 -25.88 -24.83 18.17
CA HIS A 12 -25.09 -24.47 16.99
C HIS A 12 -24.85 -22.96 16.90
N LEU A 13 -25.88 -22.16 17.19
CA LEU A 13 -25.79 -20.69 17.22
C LEU A 13 -24.83 -20.20 18.32
N THR A 14 -24.86 -20.81 19.50
CA THR A 14 -23.93 -20.47 20.60
C THR A 14 -22.49 -20.87 20.30
N VAL A 15 -22.26 -22.05 19.70
CA VAL A 15 -20.93 -22.46 19.24
C VAL A 15 -20.42 -21.52 18.15
N LEU A 16 -21.26 -21.18 17.16
CA LEU A 16 -20.88 -20.25 16.09
C LEU A 16 -20.55 -18.85 16.62
N SER A 17 -21.34 -18.35 17.58
CA SER A 17 -21.08 -17.06 18.24
C SER A 17 -19.80 -17.05 19.07
N LEU A 18 -19.41 -18.18 19.67
CA LEU A 18 -18.20 -18.28 20.48
C LEU A 18 -16.94 -18.43 19.62
N VAL A 19 -17.06 -19.04 18.44
CA VAL A 19 -15.93 -19.33 17.53
C VAL A 19 -15.71 -18.21 16.50
N ALA A 20 -16.74 -17.43 16.15
CA ALA A 20 -16.65 -16.32 15.20
C ALA A 20 -15.59 -15.23 15.55
N PRO A 21 -15.40 -14.81 16.81
CA PRO A 21 -14.35 -13.85 17.17
C PRO A 21 -12.93 -14.40 16.98
N SER A 22 -12.76 -15.73 17.07
CA SER A 22 -11.46 -16.39 16.95
C SER A 22 -11.00 -16.58 15.50
N LEU A 23 -11.93 -16.53 14.52
CA LEU A 23 -11.59 -16.56 13.10
C LEU A 23 -11.14 -15.19 12.56
N LEU A 24 -11.38 -14.12 13.30
CA LEU A 24 -10.91 -12.77 12.98
C LEU A 24 -9.46 -12.62 13.45
N VAL A 25 -8.54 -13.32 12.78
CA VAL A 25 -7.12 -12.94 12.86
C VAL A 25 -7.04 -11.56 12.22
N PRO A 26 -6.59 -10.50 12.93
CA PRO A 26 -6.29 -9.26 12.26
C PRO A 26 -5.21 -9.58 11.24
N SER A 27 -5.57 -9.53 9.95
CA SER A 27 -4.56 -9.41 8.89
C SER A 27 -3.67 -8.28 9.35
N SER A 28 -2.37 -8.52 9.52
CA SER A 28 -1.44 -7.39 9.66
C SER A 28 -1.80 -6.41 8.55
N ALA A 29 -1.81 -5.12 8.84
CA ALA A 29 -2.11 -4.07 7.87
C ALA A 29 -1.00 -4.04 6.80
N ALA A 30 -0.94 -5.09 5.99
CA ALA A 30 0.10 -5.35 5.01
C ALA A 30 -0.24 -4.49 3.81
N VAL A 31 0.32 -3.28 3.81
CA VAL A 31 0.29 -2.40 2.66
C VAL A 31 1.19 -3.02 1.60
N SER A 32 0.62 -3.34 0.45
CA SER A 32 1.35 -3.80 -0.73
C SER A 32 0.80 -3.11 -1.97
N PHE A 33 1.70 -2.67 -2.84
CA PHE A 33 1.34 -2.00 -4.09
C PHE A 33 2.44 -2.24 -5.13
N ILE A 34 2.05 -2.17 -6.41
CA ILE A 34 2.95 -2.29 -7.55
C ILE A 34 2.56 -1.22 -8.57
N TYR A 35 3.55 -0.44 -9.02
CA TYR A 35 3.40 0.50 -10.13
C TYR A 35 4.18 -0.01 -11.35
N ASN A 36 3.47 -0.60 -12.31
CA ASN A 36 4.05 -0.95 -13.62
C ASN A 36 4.14 0.25 -14.58
N GLY A 37 3.65 1.39 -14.13
CA GLY A 37 3.59 2.68 -14.82
C GLY A 37 2.79 3.65 -13.96
N PHE A 38 2.99 4.95 -14.17
CA PHE A 38 2.47 5.98 -13.27
C PHE A 38 1.29 6.79 -13.83
N GLN A 39 0.92 6.64 -15.11
CA GLN A 39 -0.17 7.44 -15.73
C GLN A 39 -1.50 7.37 -15.00
N HIS A 40 -1.80 6.21 -14.42
CA HIS A 40 -3.06 5.93 -13.72
C HIS A 40 -2.82 5.57 -12.25
N ALA A 41 -1.68 6.01 -11.68
CA ALA A 41 -1.36 5.79 -10.28
C ALA A 41 -2.22 6.73 -9.40
N ALA A 42 -3.47 6.35 -9.15
CA ALA A 42 -4.43 7.14 -8.39
C ALA A 42 -3.99 7.41 -6.94
N ASP A 43 -3.21 6.49 -6.37
CA ASP A 43 -2.75 6.56 -4.98
C ASP A 43 -1.33 7.15 -4.86
N LEU A 44 -0.91 7.96 -5.83
CA LEU A 44 0.39 8.62 -5.86
C LEU A 44 0.22 10.13 -5.73
N SER A 45 0.74 10.69 -4.64
CA SER A 45 0.84 12.14 -4.45
C SER A 45 2.19 12.62 -4.97
N LEU A 46 2.18 13.69 -5.76
CA LEU A 46 3.38 14.35 -6.27
C LEU A 46 3.58 15.70 -5.57
N ASP A 47 4.84 16.07 -5.33
CA ASP A 47 5.24 17.34 -4.73
C ASP A 47 6.53 17.86 -5.37
N GLY A 48 6.78 19.17 -5.26
CA GLY A 48 7.94 19.84 -5.85
C GLY A 48 7.95 19.78 -7.39
N SER A 49 9.09 19.42 -7.98
CA SER A 49 9.24 19.31 -9.44
C SER A 49 8.77 17.99 -10.05
N ALA A 50 8.20 17.08 -9.25
CA ALA A 50 7.85 15.75 -9.72
C ALA A 50 6.67 15.80 -10.71
N SER A 51 6.76 15.01 -11.78
CA SER A 51 5.71 14.90 -12.80
C SER A 51 5.67 13.49 -13.40
N ILE A 52 4.55 13.16 -14.05
CA ILE A 52 4.42 11.92 -14.82
C ILE A 52 4.56 12.26 -16.29
N LEU A 53 5.54 11.64 -16.94
CA LEU A 53 5.77 11.83 -18.37
C LEU A 53 4.62 11.22 -19.18
N ARG A 54 4.43 11.69 -20.42
CA ARG A 54 3.46 11.09 -21.37
C ARG A 54 3.67 9.58 -21.59
N GLY A 55 4.90 9.08 -21.44
CA GLY A 55 5.22 7.65 -21.51
C GLY A 55 4.88 6.85 -20.24
N GLY A 56 4.44 7.52 -19.17
CA GLY A 56 4.07 6.90 -17.90
C GLY A 56 5.21 6.67 -16.91
N ALA A 57 6.41 7.17 -17.19
CA ALA A 57 7.50 7.21 -16.23
C ALA A 57 7.32 8.35 -15.23
N LEU A 58 7.68 8.11 -13.96
CA LEU A 58 7.77 9.12 -12.93
C LEU A 58 9.08 9.88 -13.09
N GLN A 59 9.00 11.20 -13.32
CA GLN A 59 10.15 12.08 -13.37
C GLN A 59 10.18 12.90 -12.07
N LEU A 60 11.21 12.73 -11.24
CA LEU A 60 11.37 13.51 -10.01
C LEU A 60 11.93 14.91 -10.30
N THR A 61 12.89 15.01 -11.22
CA THR A 61 13.55 16.25 -11.63
C THR A 61 13.77 16.29 -13.14
N ASN A 62 13.95 17.49 -13.70
CA ASN A 62 14.30 17.70 -15.11
C ASN A 62 15.71 18.32 -15.25
N ASP A 63 16.05 18.84 -16.42
CA ASP A 63 17.35 19.42 -16.76
C ASP A 63 17.61 20.82 -16.16
N SER A 64 16.62 21.40 -15.48
CA SER A 64 16.78 22.64 -14.74
C SER A 64 17.60 22.42 -13.46
N ASN A 65 18.38 23.44 -13.10
CA ASN A 65 19.21 23.39 -11.91
C ASN A 65 18.39 23.54 -10.62
N ASN A 66 18.90 22.97 -9.51
CA ASN A 66 18.39 23.16 -8.15
C ASN A 66 16.93 22.73 -7.95
N LEU A 67 16.50 21.66 -8.62
CA LEU A 67 15.17 21.08 -8.44
C LEU A 67 15.14 20.01 -7.35
N MET A 68 13.98 19.88 -6.72
CA MET A 68 13.64 18.82 -5.79
C MET A 68 12.19 18.41 -6.07
N GLY A 69 11.96 17.13 -6.31
CA GLY A 69 10.63 16.57 -6.51
C GLY A 69 10.45 15.31 -5.68
N HIS A 70 9.24 15.11 -5.20
CA HIS A 70 8.87 13.99 -4.35
C HIS A 70 7.64 13.28 -4.91
N ALA A 71 7.57 11.98 -4.68
CA ALA A 71 6.40 11.18 -4.96
C ALA A 71 6.16 10.21 -3.79
N PHE A 72 4.94 10.23 -3.26
CA PHE A 72 4.57 9.43 -2.10
C PHE A 72 3.33 8.60 -2.40
N PHE A 73 3.30 7.36 -1.92
CA PHE A 73 2.04 6.62 -1.81
C PHE A 73 1.10 7.37 -0.85
N ALA A 74 -0.13 7.62 -1.29
CA ALA A 74 -1.08 8.46 -0.55
C ALA A 74 -1.59 7.78 0.74
N GLY A 75 -1.58 6.45 0.80
CA GLY A 75 -1.93 5.70 2.00
C GLY A 75 -0.83 5.72 3.06
N SER A 76 -1.22 5.64 4.33
CA SER A 76 -0.25 5.49 5.42
C SER A 76 0.36 4.09 5.42
N VAL A 77 1.69 4.00 5.47
CA VAL A 77 2.42 2.73 5.62
C VAL A 77 2.91 2.60 7.06
N PRO A 78 2.26 1.78 7.90
CA PRO A 78 2.63 1.68 9.32
C PRO A 78 3.96 0.96 9.48
N MET A 79 4.94 1.63 10.11
CA MET A 79 6.24 1.03 10.45
C MET A 79 6.26 0.40 11.85
N LEU A 80 5.27 0.72 12.68
CA LEU A 80 5.13 0.25 14.05
C LEU A 80 3.65 -0.04 14.34
N VAL A 81 3.35 -1.26 14.77
CA VAL A 81 2.00 -1.66 15.19
C VAL A 81 2.10 -2.35 16.54
N ASN A 82 1.35 -1.87 17.54
CA ASN A 82 1.35 -2.46 18.89
C ASN A 82 2.75 -2.67 19.48
N LYS A 83 3.65 -1.70 19.28
CA LYS A 83 5.07 -1.72 19.70
C LYS A 83 5.96 -2.76 18.97
N ALA A 84 5.44 -3.42 17.94
CA ALA A 84 6.22 -4.29 17.05
C ALA A 84 6.58 -3.55 15.76
N VAL A 85 7.86 -3.57 15.40
CA VAL A 85 8.35 -3.00 14.13
C VAL A 85 7.90 -3.89 12.98
N ILE A 86 7.46 -3.27 11.89
CA ILE A 86 7.02 -3.96 10.69
C ILE A 86 8.20 -4.04 9.71
N SER A 87 8.52 -5.25 9.26
CA SER A 87 9.48 -5.47 8.18
C SER A 87 8.84 -5.11 6.83
N PHE A 88 9.62 -4.53 5.92
CA PHE A 88 9.19 -4.23 4.56
C PHE A 88 10.23 -4.67 3.53
N SER A 89 9.79 -4.76 2.28
CA SER A 89 10.63 -4.96 1.11
C SER A 89 10.14 -4.05 -0.01
N THR A 90 11.05 -3.56 -0.85
CA THR A 90 10.73 -2.71 -2.00
C THR A 90 11.72 -2.95 -3.12
N ALA A 91 11.28 -2.77 -4.35
CA ALA A 91 12.11 -2.82 -5.54
C ALA A 91 11.63 -1.76 -6.53
N PHE A 92 12.57 -1.12 -7.23
CA PHE A 92 12.28 -0.12 -8.26
C PHE A 92 13.37 -0.11 -9.32
N VAL A 93 13.01 0.39 -10.50
CA VAL A 93 13.94 0.65 -11.61
C VAL A 93 13.99 2.15 -11.83
N SER A 94 15.19 2.69 -12.01
CA SER A 94 15.41 4.12 -12.26
C SER A 94 16.39 4.33 -13.41
N ASP A 95 16.27 5.49 -14.03
CA ASP A 95 17.25 6.03 -14.97
C ASP A 95 17.68 7.43 -14.49
N ILE A 96 18.98 7.72 -14.58
CA ILE A 96 19.57 8.99 -14.16
C ILE A 96 20.43 9.49 -15.33
N VAL A 97 19.93 10.52 -16.00
CA VAL A 97 20.61 11.14 -17.13
C VAL A 97 21.23 12.46 -16.69
N THR A 98 22.53 12.64 -16.95
CA THR A 98 23.24 13.89 -16.70
C THR A 98 23.42 14.66 -18.01
N VAL A 99 23.28 15.99 -17.96
CA VAL A 99 23.62 16.85 -19.09
C VAL A 99 25.13 17.03 -19.09
N GLY A 100 25.82 16.36 -20.00
CA GLY A 100 27.25 16.55 -20.19
C GLY A 100 27.53 18.00 -20.58
N ARG A 101 28.38 18.70 -19.83
CA ARG A 101 28.97 19.94 -20.34
C ARG A 101 29.95 19.53 -21.43
N SER A 102 29.65 19.90 -22.68
CA SER A 102 30.67 19.88 -23.72
C SER A 102 31.73 20.88 -23.30
N CYS A 103 32.92 20.37 -22.95
CA CYS A 103 34.10 21.19 -22.68
C CYS A 103 34.60 21.84 -23.97
#